data_AF-A0A4P8S9W5-F1
#
_entry.id   AF-A0A4P8S9W5-F1
#
_cell.length_a   1.000
_cell.length_b   1.000
_cell.length_c   1.000
_cell.angle_alpha   90.00
_cell.angle_beta   90.00
_cell.angle_gamma   90.00
#
_symmetry.space_group_name_H-M   'P 1'
#
loop_
_entity.id
_entity.type
_entity.pdbx_description
1 polymer ?
#
loop_
_entity_poly.entity_id
_entity_poly.type
_entity_poly.pdbx_seq_one_letter_code
_entity_poly.pdbx_strand_id
1 'polypeptide(L)' 'MEFKDYLMKEYNISESSAKDYVGRFNGIINRGLYNGDDKITNTLKETIEKEFPNSKDHYLLTIERYIKYKKEKN' A
#
# COMPACT_ATOMS: atom_id res chain seq x y z
N MET A 1 -9.19 0.58 -14.15
CA MET A 1 -7.81 0.12 -13.89
C MET A 1 -7.78 -0.48 -12.49
N GLU A 2 -7.19 -1.66 -12.33
CA GLU A 2 -6.97 -2.27 -11.00
C GLU A 2 -5.69 -1.71 -10.36
N PHE A 3 -5.52 -1.90 -9.04
CA PHE A 3 -4.34 -1.40 -8.33
C PHE A 3 -3.03 -1.98 -8.88
N LYS A 4 -3.02 -3.28 -9.24
CA LYS A 4 -1.86 -3.93 -9.87
C LYS A 4 -1.47 -3.24 -11.19
N ASP A 5 -2.43 -3.03 -12.07
CA ASP A 5 -2.20 -2.41 -13.38
C ASP A 5 -1.76 -0.96 -13.25
N TYR A 6 -2.36 -0.23 -12.29
CA TYR A 6 -1.94 1.12 -11.93
C TYR A 6 -0.48 1.15 -11.51
N LEU A 7 -0.06 0.24 -10.63
CA LEU A 7 1.33 0.18 -10.18
C LEU A 7 2.30 -0.03 -11.34
N MET A 8 1.97 -0.95 -12.26
CA MET A 8 2.79 -1.22 -13.44
C MET A 8 2.88 -0.01 -14.37
N LYS A 9 1.75 0.68 -14.61
CA LYS A 9 1.70 1.83 -15.51
C LYS A 9 2.37 3.07 -14.92
N GLU A 10 2.03 3.43 -13.69
CA GLU A 10 2.45 4.70 -13.06
C GLU A 10 3.91 4.65 -12.58
N TYR A 11 4.36 3.50 -12.08
CA TYR A 11 5.71 3.36 -11.53
C TYR A 11 6.65 2.57 -12.45
N ASN A 12 6.19 2.17 -13.64
CA ASN A 12 6.95 1.38 -14.60
C ASN A 12 7.64 0.15 -13.97
N ILE A 13 6.93 -0.54 -13.07
CA ILE A 13 7.43 -1.73 -12.38
C ILE A 13 6.95 -3.02 -13.03
N SER A 14 7.72 -4.09 -12.84
CA SER A 14 7.37 -5.43 -13.32
C SER A 14 6.07 -5.94 -12.67
N GLU A 15 5.42 -6.90 -13.33
CA GLU A 15 4.23 -7.56 -12.76
C GLU A 15 4.55 -8.25 -11.43
N SER A 16 5.74 -8.86 -11.30
CA SER A 16 6.17 -9.49 -10.05
C SER A 16 6.23 -8.48 -8.90
N SER A 17 6.88 -7.33 -9.14
CA SER A 17 6.94 -6.25 -8.15
C SER A 17 5.55 -5.70 -7.82
N ALA A 18 4.67 -5.55 -8.82
CA ALA A 18 3.29 -5.11 -8.59
C ALA A 18 2.49 -6.12 -7.74
N LYS A 19 2.67 -7.43 -7.97
CA LYS A 19 2.09 -8.49 -7.15
C LYS A 19 2.56 -8.41 -5.70
N ASP A 20 3.83 -8.09 -5.44
CA ASP A 20 4.33 -7.90 -4.08
C ASP A 20 3.64 -6.74 -3.36
N TYR A 21 3.43 -5.61 -4.05
CA TYR A 21 2.66 -4.48 -3.49
C TYR A 21 1.22 -4.89 -3.17
N VAL A 22 0.55 -5.58 -4.08
CA VAL A 22 -0.82 -6.08 -3.84
C VAL A 22 -0.84 -7.07 -2.66
N GLY A 23 0.14 -7.95 -2.56
CA GLY A 23 0.27 -8.89 -1.44
C GLY A 23 0.44 -8.20 -0.10
N ARG A 24 1.32 -7.19 -0.02
CA ARG A 24 1.50 -6.36 1.19
C ARG A 24 0.20 -5.64 1.55
N PHE A 25 -0.47 -5.04 0.56
CA PHE A 25 -1.72 -4.33 0.79
C PHE A 25 -2.82 -5.25 1.32
N ASN A 26 -3.01 -6.43 0.71
CA ASN A 26 -3.94 -7.43 1.21
C ASN A 26 -3.56 -7.89 2.62
N GLY A 27 -2.27 -8.02 2.93
CA GLY A 27 -1.79 -8.31 4.27
C GLY A 27 -2.14 -7.25 5.32
N ILE A 28 -2.17 -5.97 4.94
CA ILE A 28 -2.60 -4.85 5.78
C ILE A 28 -4.12 -4.92 6.01
N ILE A 29 -4.89 -5.11 4.95
CA ILE A 29 -6.37 -5.18 5.01
C ILE A 29 -6.84 -6.38 5.82
N ASN A 30 -6.27 -7.56 5.60
CA ASN A 30 -6.65 -8.78 6.32
C ASN A 30 -6.36 -8.71 7.83
N ARG A 31 -5.44 -7.83 8.25
CA ARG A 31 -5.14 -7.54 9.66
C ARG A 31 -5.98 -6.40 10.24
N GLY A 32 -6.83 -5.76 9.43
CA GLY A 32 -7.64 -4.61 9.84
C GLY A 32 -6.83 -3.36 10.16
N LEU A 33 -5.62 -3.22 9.61
CA LEU A 33 -4.72 -2.12 9.97
C LEU A 33 -5.07 -0.82 9.22
N TYR A 34 -5.76 -0.89 8.09
CA TYR A 34 -6.06 0.27 7.25
C TYR A 34 -7.55 0.31 6.87
N ASN A 35 -8.18 1.46 7.12
CA ASN A 35 -9.63 1.65 6.96
C ASN A 35 -10.00 2.50 5.74
N GLY A 36 -9.08 2.66 4.78
CA GLY A 36 -9.34 3.40 3.54
C GLY A 36 -9.10 4.90 3.64
N ASP A 37 -8.38 5.37 4.67
CA ASP A 37 -8.02 6.78 4.88
C ASP A 37 -7.30 7.40 3.67
N ASP A 38 -7.56 8.68 3.39
CA ASP A 38 -6.98 9.40 2.24
C ASP A 38 -5.55 9.91 2.49
N LYS A 39 -4.97 9.61 3.65
CA LYS A 39 -3.60 9.93 4.04
C LYS A 39 -3.10 8.94 5.09
N ILE A 40 -1.78 8.75 5.16
CA ILE A 40 -1.16 7.99 6.26
C ILE A 40 -1.23 8.84 7.53
N THR A 41 -1.92 8.33 8.55
CA THR A 41 -1.95 8.95 9.88
C THR A 41 -0.75 8.50 10.71
N ASN A 42 -0.40 9.26 11.75
CA ASN A 42 0.66 8.85 12.68
C ASN A 42 0.34 7.51 13.35
N THR A 43 -0.93 7.29 13.73
CA THR A 43 -1.39 6.02 14.30
C THR A 43 -1.21 4.84 13.34
N LEU A 44 -1.56 5.02 12.06
CA LEU A 44 -1.32 3.99 11.04
C LEU A 44 0.17 3.73 10.88
N LYS A 45 0.97 4.79 10.82
CA LYS A 45 2.43 4.68 10.71
C LYS A 45 3.02 3.88 11.86
N GLU A 46 2.73 4.26 13.10
CA GLU A 46 3.20 3.58 14.32
C GLU A 46 2.76 2.11 14.35
N THR A 47 1.53 1.84 13.92
CA THR A 47 0.99 0.47 13.85
C THR A 47 1.77 -0.37 12.83
N ILE A 48 2.05 0.16 11.64
CA ILE A 48 2.84 -0.53 10.61
C ILE A 48 4.29 -0.75 11.09
N GLU A 49 4.89 0.23 11.77
CA GLU A 49 6.24 0.10 12.32
C GLU A 49 6.33 -0.99 13.40
N LYS A 50 5.28 -1.15 14.20
CA LYS A 50 5.17 -2.19 15.23
C LYS A 50 4.93 -3.59 14.63
N GLU A 51 4.03 -3.71 13.66
CA GLU A 51 3.65 -4.99 13.05
C GLU A 51 4.71 -5.52 12.07
N PHE A 52 5.42 -4.62 11.38
CA PHE A 52 6.38 -4.96 10.33
C PHE A 52 7.75 -4.27 10.52
N PRO A 53 8.43 -4.44 11.66
CA PRO A 53 9.63 -3.66 12.00
C PRO A 53 10.75 -3.75 10.96
N ASN A 54 10.92 -4.93 10.35
CA ASN A 54 11.98 -5.19 9.36
C ASN A 54 11.60 -4.81 7.92
N SER A 55 10.37 -4.39 7.67
CA SER A 55 9.87 -4.08 6.32
C SER A 55 8.90 -2.91 6.27
N LYS A 56 8.85 -2.10 7.34
CA LYS A 56 7.94 -0.97 7.53
C LYS A 56 7.90 -0.04 6.32
N ASP A 57 9.05 0.27 5.74
CA ASP A 57 9.14 1.19 4.60
C ASP A 57 8.40 0.64 3.37
N HIS A 58 8.47 -0.67 3.12
CA HIS A 58 7.74 -1.30 2.03
C HIS A 58 6.23 -1.29 2.26
N TYR A 59 5.78 -1.49 3.50
CA TYR A 59 4.36 -1.44 3.85
C TYR A 59 3.81 -0.01 3.80
N LEU A 60 4.54 0.97 4.33
CA LEU A 60 4.17 2.39 4.26
C LEU A 60 4.09 2.87 2.81
N LEU A 61 5.10 2.55 1.99
CA LEU A 61 5.11 2.89 0.57
C LEU A 61 3.93 2.21 -0.17
N THR A 62 3.56 0.99 0.20
CA THR A 62 2.40 0.30 -0.37
C THR A 62 1.11 1.08 -0.09
N ILE A 63 0.91 1.54 1.15
CA ILE A 63 -0.26 2.33 1.54
C ILE A 63 -0.27 3.67 0.81
N GLU A 64 0.86 4.36 0.72
CA GLU A 64 0.99 5.63 0.01
C GLU A 64 0.58 5.51 -1.47
N ARG A 65 1.10 4.49 -2.15
CA ARG A 65 0.76 4.23 -3.56
C ARG A 65 -0.72 3.87 -3.75
N TYR A 66 -1.30 3.14 -2.80
CA TYR A 66 -2.72 2.82 -2.82
C TYR A 66 -3.61 4.07 -2.62
N ILE A 67 -3.22 4.95 -1.71
CA ILE A 67 -3.90 6.24 -1.52
C ILE A 67 -3.85 7.07 -2.80
N LYS A 68 -2.68 7.16 -3.46
CA LYS A 68 -2.54 7.86 -4.74
C LYS A 68 -3.45 7.25 -5.82
N TYR A 69 -3.44 5.92 -5.95
CA TYR A 69 -4.36 5.19 -6.84
C TYR A 69 -5.84 5.54 -6.60
N LYS A 70 -6.28 5.56 -5.33
CA LYS A 70 -7.66 5.94 -5.00
C LYS A 70 -7.98 7.38 -5.40
N LYS A 71 -7.05 8.31 -5.20
CA LYS A 71 -7.24 9.73 -5.54
C LYS A 71 -7.34 9.97 -7.03
N GLU A 72 -6.57 9.25 -7.85
CA GLU A 72 -6.59 9.40 -9.30
C GLU A 72 -7.75 8.67 -9.99
N LYS A 73 -8.42 7.76 -9.27
CA LYS A 73 -9.59 7.04 -9.77
C LYS A 73 -10.91 7.77 -9.48
N ASN A 74 -10.91 8.69 -8.51
CA ASN A 74 -12.04 9.56 -8.17
C ASN A 74 -11.96 10.88 -8.93
#